data_AF-A0A503B1I1-F1
#
_entry.id   AF-A0A503B1I1-F1
#
_cell.length_a   1.000
_cell.length_b   1.000
_cell.length_c   1.000
_cell.angle_alpha   90.00
_cell.angle_beta   90.00
_cell.angle_gamma   90.00
#
_symmetry.space_group_name_H-M   'P 1'
#
loop_
_entity.id
_entity.type
_entity.pdbx_description
1 polymer ?
#
loop_
_entity_poly.entity_id
_entity_poly.type
_entity_poly.pdbx_seq_one_letter_code
_entity_poly.pdbx_strand_id
1 'polypeptide(L)'
;MKTWLSGAVSKRLVLGGGAKTAHELEVEIERLRDRLAANEAERKELEAALRNLVSRRSAAAANYSPPVIADAPGVTAASPTAEKIALFRGLFAGRADVFPVRWENRKAAKSGYAPACANGVSPA
;
A
#
# COMPACT_ATOMS: atom_id res chain seq x y z
N MET A 1 -9.91 10.70 31.59
CA MET A 1 -11.16 10.34 32.29
C MET A 1 -12.32 10.38 31.29
N LYS A 2 -12.75 9.24 30.76
CA LYS A 2 -14.02 9.09 30.02
C LYS A 2 -14.58 7.73 30.36
N THR A 3 -15.59 7.74 31.23
CA THR A 3 -16.34 6.56 31.69
C THR A 3 -17.32 6.14 30.61
N TRP A 4 -17.27 4.88 30.18
CA TRP A 4 -18.37 4.27 29.44
C TRP A 4 -19.26 3.55 30.46
N LEU A 5 -20.47 4.07 30.61
CA LEU A 5 -21.59 3.48 31.34
C LEU A 5 -22.30 2.47 30.43
N SER A 6 -22.53 1.29 30.99
CA SER A 6 -23.69 0.41 30.83
C SER A 6 -24.41 0.34 29.48
N GLY A 7 -24.27 -0.81 28.83
CA GLY A 7 -25.28 -1.37 27.95
C GLY A 7 -25.57 -2.81 28.37
N ALA A 8 -26.59 -3.01 29.21
CA ALA A 8 -27.10 -4.34 29.51
C ALA A 8 -27.84 -4.89 28.28
N VAL A 9 -27.42 -6.04 27.75
CA VAL A 9 -28.20 -6.79 26.77
C VAL A 9 -28.42 -8.21 27.30
N SER A 10 -29.59 -8.36 27.92
CA SER A 10 -30.56 -9.45 27.73
C SER A 10 -30.03 -10.90 27.70
N LYS A 11 -30.27 -11.62 28.82
CA LYS A 11 -30.36 -13.08 28.84
C LYS A 11 -31.50 -13.54 27.92
N ARG A 12 -31.18 -14.35 26.91
CA ARG A 12 -32.12 -15.35 26.38
C ARG A 12 -31.43 -16.70 26.37
N LEU A 13 -31.74 -17.49 27.39
CA LEU A 13 -31.44 -18.90 27.50
C LEU A 13 -32.27 -19.61 26.41
N VAL A 14 -31.63 -20.08 25.35
CA VAL A 14 -32.20 -21.13 24.49
C VAL A 14 -31.72 -22.45 25.08
N LEU A 15 -32.58 -23.05 25.89
CA LEU A 15 -32.52 -24.46 26.25
C LEU A 15 -32.92 -25.26 25.00
N GLY A 16 -31.92 -25.69 24.24
CA GLY A 16 -32.10 -26.44 23.00
C GLY A 16 -30.75 -26.91 22.44
N GLY A 17 -30.01 -27.68 23.24
CA GLY A 17 -28.67 -28.18 22.90
C GLY A 17 -27.79 -28.48 24.14
N GLY A 18 -28.40 -28.76 25.29
CA GLY A 18 -27.78 -28.78 26.62
C GLY A 18 -26.85 -29.96 26.93
N ALA A 19 -26.31 -30.62 25.93
CA ALA A 19 -25.29 -31.65 26.08
C ALA A 19 -24.28 -31.61 24.92
N LYS A 20 -23.81 -30.41 24.54
CA LYS A 20 -22.38 -30.36 24.20
C LYS A 20 -21.68 -30.81 25.46
N THR A 21 -21.13 -32.01 25.46
CA THR A 21 -20.51 -32.59 26.66
C THR A 21 -19.48 -31.60 27.20
N ALA A 22 -19.27 -31.52 28.53
CA ALA A 22 -18.21 -30.66 29.09
C ALA A 22 -16.85 -30.92 28.39
N HIS A 23 -16.62 -32.18 28.01
CA HIS A 23 -15.51 -32.62 27.19
C HIS A 23 -15.45 -31.97 25.80
N GLU A 24 -16.54 -31.89 25.04
CA GLU A 24 -16.56 -31.19 23.75
C GLU A 24 -16.20 -29.71 23.87
N LEU A 25 -16.63 -29.05 24.96
CA LEU A 25 -16.28 -27.66 25.22
C LEU A 25 -14.79 -27.52 25.58
N GLU A 26 -14.26 -28.43 26.39
CA GLU A 26 -12.83 -28.47 26.72
C GLU A 26 -11.98 -28.68 25.45
N VAL A 27 -12.39 -29.60 24.58
CA VAL A 27 -11.71 -29.85 23.30
C VAL A 27 -11.72 -28.60 22.40
N GLU A 28 -12.84 -27.90 22.28
CA GLU A 28 -12.92 -26.68 21.47
C GLU A 28 -12.13 -25.52 22.09
N ILE A 29 -12.07 -25.42 23.43
CA ILE A 29 -11.23 -24.43 24.13
C ILE A 29 -9.75 -24.65 23.79
N GLU A 30 -9.26 -25.89 23.89
CA GLU A 30 -7.86 -26.20 23.58
C GLU A 30 -7.56 -25.94 22.10
N ARG A 31 -8.45 -26.34 21.20
CA ARG A 31 -8.31 -26.02 19.77
C ARG A 31 -8.21 -24.53 19.50
N LEU A 32 -9.02 -23.71 20.16
CA LEU A 32 -9.00 -22.26 19.99
C LEU A 32 -7.74 -21.63 20.61
N ARG A 33 -7.24 -22.17 21.72
CA ARG A 33 -5.96 -21.77 22.31
C ARG A 33 -4.79 -22.06 21.39
N ASP A 34 -4.74 -23.26 20.80
CA ASP A 34 -3.72 -23.64 19.82
C ASP A 34 -3.75 -22.71 18.60
N ARG A 35 -4.96 -22.44 18.09
CA ARG A 35 -5.14 -21.51 16.96
C ARG A 35 -4.71 -20.09 17.31
N LEU A 36 -4.97 -19.64 18.53
CA LEU A 36 -4.51 -18.33 19.00
C LEU A 36 -2.98 -18.28 19.07
N ALA A 37 -2.34 -19.32 19.60
CA ALA A 37 -0.88 -19.41 19.67
C ALA A 37 -0.23 -19.40 18.28
N ALA A 38 -0.81 -20.12 17.31
CA ALA A 38 -0.34 -20.11 15.92
C ALA A 38 -0.47 -18.71 15.29
N ASN A 39 -1.61 -18.05 15.46
CA ASN A 39 -1.81 -16.69 14.95
C ASN A 39 -0.86 -15.67 15.60
N GLU A 40 -0.54 -15.83 16.89
CA GLU A 40 0.44 -14.97 17.57
C GLU A 40 1.86 -15.17 17.04
N ALA A 41 2.23 -16.38 16.64
CA ALA A 41 3.50 -16.66 15.99
C ALA A 41 3.57 -15.98 14.61
N GLU A 42 2.56 -16.16 13.77
CA GLU A 42 2.48 -15.52 12.45
C GLU A 42 2.51 -14.00 12.55
N ARG A 43 1.77 -13.43 13.52
CA ARG A 43 1.80 -11.98 13.77
C ARG A 43 3.20 -11.48 14.09
N LYS A 44 3.96 -12.21 14.92
CA LYS A 44 5.34 -11.83 15.28
C LYS A 44 6.26 -11.88 14.05
N GLU A 45 6.10 -12.86 13.18
CA GLU A 45 6.86 -12.97 11.93
C GLU A 45 6.56 -11.80 10.99
N LEU A 46 5.28 -11.49 10.77
CA LEU A 46 4.85 -10.38 9.93
C LEU A 46 5.32 -9.04 10.48
N GLU A 47 5.25 -8.82 11.80
CA GLU A 47 5.79 -7.62 12.44
C GLU A 47 7.32 -7.50 12.24
N ALA A 48 8.05 -8.61 12.30
CA ALA A 48 9.49 -8.62 12.04
C ALA A 48 9.81 -8.28 10.59
N ALA A 49 9.08 -8.86 9.63
CA ALA A 49 9.20 -8.54 8.22
C ALA A 49 8.87 -7.07 7.94
N LEU A 50 7.80 -6.54 8.55
CA LEU A 50 7.42 -5.13 8.41
C LEU A 50 8.51 -4.20 8.95
N ARG A 51 9.07 -4.50 10.13
CA ARG A 51 10.20 -3.73 10.67
C ARG A 51 11.37 -3.70 9.69
N ASN A 52 11.74 -4.86 9.13
CA ASN A 52 12.81 -4.93 8.13
C ASN A 52 12.52 -4.07 6.89
N LEU A 53 11.31 -4.16 6.33
CA LEU A 53 10.92 -3.37 5.15
C LEU A 53 10.91 -1.87 5.43
N VAL A 54 10.43 -1.45 6.61
CA VAL A 54 10.46 -0.03 7.01
C VAL A 54 11.89 0.47 7.15
N SER A 55 12.78 -0.31 7.78
CA SER A 55 14.21 0.03 7.88
C SER A 55 14.90 0.08 6.52
N ARG A 56 14.60 -0.84 5.61
CA ARG A 56 15.14 -0.81 4.24
C ARG A 56 14.64 0.41 3.48
N ARG A 57 13.36 0.76 3.63
CA ARG A 57 12.79 1.96 3.01
C ARG A 57 13.45 3.23 3.55
N SER A 58 13.67 3.33 4.86
CA SER A 58 14.34 4.50 5.45
C SER A 58 15.81 4.61 5.01
N ALA A 59 16.53 3.50 4.96
CA ALA A 59 17.90 3.47 4.43
C ALA A 59 17.95 3.84 2.95
N ALA A 60 17.03 3.31 2.13
CA ALA A 60 16.91 3.68 0.72
C ALA A 60 16.56 5.17 0.55
N ALA A 61 15.68 5.72 1.37
CA ALA A 61 15.35 7.14 1.37
C ALA A 61 16.52 8.03 1.82
N ALA A 62 17.33 7.59 2.78
CA ALA A 62 18.54 8.29 3.19
C ALA A 62 19.63 8.29 2.10
N ASN A 63 19.73 7.21 1.33
CA ASN A 63 20.64 7.10 0.19
C ASN A 63 20.07 7.72 -1.09
N TYR A 64 18.77 7.96 -1.15
CA TYR A 64 18.12 8.67 -2.23
C TYR A 64 18.41 10.16 -2.06
N SER A 65 19.41 10.64 -2.78
CA SER A 65 19.51 12.07 -3.06
C SER A 65 18.41 12.38 -4.09
N PRO A 66 17.33 13.10 -3.74
CA PRO A 66 16.44 13.63 -4.76
C PRO A 66 17.31 14.42 -5.76
N PRO A 67 17.01 14.41 -7.07
CA PRO A 67 17.68 15.29 -7.99
C PRO A 67 17.60 16.69 -7.40
N VAL A 68 18.74 17.25 -7.03
CA VAL A 68 18.84 18.56 -6.42
C VAL A 68 18.40 19.55 -7.49
N ILE A 69 17.13 19.93 -7.47
CA ILE A 69 16.62 21.08 -8.24
C ILE A 69 17.08 22.39 -7.58
N ALA A 70 17.73 22.29 -6.41
CA ALA A 70 18.37 23.38 -5.72
C ALA A 70 19.80 23.64 -6.25
N ASP A 71 19.89 24.03 -7.52
CA ASP A 71 20.88 25.04 -7.93
C ASP A 71 20.52 25.73 -9.25
N ALA A 72 19.26 25.65 -9.72
CA ALA A 72 18.84 26.56 -10.78
C ALA A 72 18.78 27.96 -10.14
N PRO A 73 19.70 28.89 -10.47
CA PRO A 73 19.65 30.25 -9.95
C PRO A 73 18.25 30.79 -10.23
N GLY A 74 17.63 31.44 -9.23
CA GLY A 74 16.22 31.81 -9.21
C GLY A 74 15.65 32.15 -10.58
N VAL A 75 15.08 31.15 -11.25
CA VAL A 75 14.58 31.31 -12.61
C VAL A 75 13.34 32.19 -12.53
N THR A 76 13.42 33.37 -13.14
CA THR A 76 12.33 34.34 -13.15
C THR A 76 11.64 34.36 -14.51
N ALA A 77 10.56 35.14 -14.62
CA ALA A 77 9.92 35.40 -15.90
C ALA A 77 10.88 35.99 -16.96
N ALA A 78 11.96 36.67 -16.53
CA ALA A 78 12.98 37.25 -17.40
C ALA A 78 14.10 36.27 -17.79
N SER A 79 14.19 35.09 -17.16
CA SER A 79 15.26 34.13 -17.45
C SER A 79 15.19 33.61 -18.89
N PRO A 80 16.35 33.25 -19.49
CA PRO A 80 16.44 32.59 -20.78
C PRO A 80 15.55 31.35 -20.89
N THR A 81 15.02 31.09 -22.09
CA THR A 81 14.19 29.92 -22.37
C THR A 81 14.90 28.61 -22.02
N ALA A 82 16.21 28.52 -22.23
CA ALA A 82 17.01 27.34 -21.90
C ALA A 82 16.98 27.02 -20.39
N GLU A 83 17.07 28.03 -19.52
CA GLU A 83 17.01 27.85 -18.05
C GLU A 83 15.63 27.40 -17.60
N LYS A 84 14.56 27.95 -18.19
CA LYS A 84 13.18 27.53 -17.92
C LYS A 84 12.93 26.09 -18.36
N ILE A 85 13.45 25.68 -19.51
CA ILE A 85 13.38 24.30 -19.99
C ILE A 85 14.15 23.35 -19.06
N ALA A 86 15.36 23.74 -18.64
CA ALA A 86 16.18 22.95 -17.73
C ALA A 86 15.47 22.75 -16.38
N LEU A 87 14.91 23.82 -15.82
CA LEU A 87 14.10 23.77 -14.60
C LEU A 87 12.87 22.86 -14.76
N PHE A 88 12.10 23.05 -15.84
CA PHE A 88 10.91 22.24 -16.11
C PHE A 88 11.25 20.76 -16.24
N ARG A 89 12.34 20.40 -16.94
CA ARG A 89 12.77 19.01 -17.10
C ARG A 89 13.30 18.40 -15.80
N GLY A 90 13.91 19.20 -14.93
CA GLY A 90 14.33 18.77 -13.59
C GLY A 90 13.15 18.52 -12.65
N LEU A 91 12.14 19.40 -12.68
CA LEU A 91 10.92 19.29 -11.87
C LEU A 91 9.97 18.20 -12.35
N PHE A 92 9.84 18.08 -13.67
CA PHE A 92 8.91 17.19 -14.35
C PHE A 92 9.68 16.16 -15.18
N ALA A 93 10.50 15.36 -14.51
CA ALA A 93 11.09 14.17 -15.12
C ALA A 93 10.01 13.08 -15.22
N GLY A 94 9.70 12.65 -16.44
CA GLY A 94 8.81 11.51 -16.67
C GLY A 94 9.42 10.20 -16.13
N ARG A 95 8.56 9.22 -15.86
CA ARG A 95 8.99 7.85 -15.58
C ARG A 95 9.72 7.28 -16.80
N ALA A 96 11.00 6.94 -16.65
CA ALA A 96 11.81 6.38 -17.75
C ALA A 96 11.32 4.99 -18.21
N ASP A 97 10.54 4.32 -17.37
CA ASP A 97 9.92 3.03 -17.67
C ASP A 97 8.54 3.15 -18.34
N VAL A 98 8.02 4.37 -18.54
CA VAL A 98 6.74 4.62 -19.20
C VAL A 98 6.98 5.19 -20.60
N PHE A 99 6.46 4.49 -21.61
CA PHE A 99 6.60 4.87 -23.02
C PHE A 99 5.24 4.86 -23.73
N PRO A 100 5.04 5.73 -24.74
CA PRO A 100 3.81 5.75 -25.51
C PRO A 100 3.74 4.53 -26.44
N VAL A 101 2.69 3.72 -26.31
CA VAL A 101 2.35 2.65 -27.24
C VAL A 101 1.26 3.12 -28.17
N ARG A 102 1.50 2.97 -29.48
CA ARG A 102 0.54 3.31 -30.52
C ARG A 102 -0.55 2.24 -30.58
N TRP A 103 -1.81 2.65 -30.58
CA TRP A 103 -2.94 1.78 -30.85
C TRP A 103 -3.71 2.26 -32.08
N GLU A 104 -4.29 1.32 -32.81
CA GLU A 104 -5.12 1.58 -33.98
C GLU A 104 -6.37 0.69 -33.93
N ASN A 105 -7.53 1.29 -34.12
CA ASN A 105 -8.79 0.58 -34.34
C ASN A 105 -9.21 0.76 -35.80
N ARG A 106 -8.94 -0.26 -36.62
CA ARG A 106 -9.28 -0.26 -38.05
C ARG A 106 -10.79 -0.14 -38.31
N LYS A 107 -11.62 -0.65 -37.40
CA LYS A 107 -13.09 -0.60 -37.55
C LYS A 107 -13.65 0.81 -37.31
N ALA A 108 -13.08 1.52 -36.34
CA ALA A 108 -13.49 2.88 -35.99
C ALA A 108 -12.68 3.98 -36.69
N ALA A 109 -11.66 3.61 -37.49
CA ALA A 109 -10.65 4.52 -38.05
C ALA A 109 -10.02 5.46 -37.00
N LYS A 110 -9.89 4.98 -35.76
CA LYS A 110 -9.30 5.74 -34.64
C LYS A 110 -7.91 5.24 -34.35
N SER A 111 -7.02 6.14 -33.98
CA SER A 111 -5.67 5.82 -33.51
C SER A 111 -5.25 6.78 -32.41
N GLY A 112 -4.35 6.33 -31.54
CA GLY A 112 -3.80 7.18 -30.48
C GLY A 112 -2.55 6.58 -29.86
N TYR A 113 -2.07 7.22 -28.80
CA TYR A 113 -0.99 6.74 -27.94
C TYR A 113 -1.53 6.54 -26.53
N ALA A 114 -1.18 5.42 -25.91
CA ALA A 114 -1.45 5.14 -24.51
C ALA A 114 -0.12 4.88 -23.78
N PRO A 115 0.04 5.33 -22.53
CA PRO A 115 1.24 5.00 -21.76
C PRO A 115 1.28 3.48 -21.48
N ALA A 116 2.45 2.87 -21.66
CA ALA A 116 2.73 1.51 -21.21
C ALA A 116 3.99 1.50 -20.34
N CYS A 117 4.01 0.63 -19.34
CA CYS A 117 5.18 0.39 -18.51
C CYS A 117 6.04 -0.74 -19.11
N ALA A 118 7.35 -0.70 -18.91
CA ALA A 118 8.26 -1.79 -19.28
C ALA A 118 7.91 -3.13 -18.59
N ASN A 119 7.24 -3.07 -17.44
CA ASN A 119 6.85 -4.21 -16.61
C ASN A 119 5.39 -4.63 -16.88
N GLY A 120 5.02 -4.86 -18.13
CA GLY A 120 3.67 -5.32 -18.48
C GLY A 120 2.56 -4.27 -18.30
N VAL A 121 1.45 -4.51 -19.00
CA VAL A 121 0.37 -3.55 -19.26
C VAL A 121 -0.22 -2.99 -17.96
N SER A 122 -0.26 -1.67 -17.82
CA SER A 122 -1.04 -1.01 -16.77
C SER A 122 -2.54 -1.22 -17.04
N PRO A 123 -3.33 -1.72 -16.09
CA PRO A 123 -4.78 -1.76 -16.24
C PRO A 123 -5.31 -0.31 -16.30
N ALA A 124 -6.28 -0.11 -17.18
CA ALA A 124 -7.00 1.14 -17.41
C ALA A 124 -7.88 1.54 -16.22
#